data_AF-A0A9Q9EHP8-F1
#
_entry.id   AF-A0A9Q9EHP8-F1
#
_cell.length_a   1.000
_cell.length_b   1.000
_cell.length_c   1.000
_cell.angle_alpha   90.00
_cell.angle_beta   90.00
_cell.angle_gamma   90.00
#
_symmetry.space_group_name_H-M   'P 1'
#
loop_
_entity.id
_entity.type
_entity.pdbx_description
1 polymer ?
#
loop_
_entity_poly.entity_id
_entity_poly.type
_entity_poly.pdbx_seq_one_letter_code
_entity_poly.pdbx_strand_id
1 'polypeptide(L)'
;MADKEHLKAAEEELLSATAEYEATEKLGRAHWLKAVKEGSTDQSFLDWATIKFPRFTMMKMKLDNAEGQYNGVLLQIHGHKAEAIIQERRDIAKAKEQEQDRIDGEKMKDPKKIADEELEV
;
A
#
# COMPACT_ATOMS: atom_id res chain seq x y z
N MET A 1 7.15 6.78 30.95
CA MET A 1 8.08 5.86 30.27
C MET A 1 7.31 4.87 29.40
N ALA A 2 6.24 4.26 29.89
CA ALA A 2 5.35 3.37 29.12
C ALA A 2 4.83 3.95 27.79
N ASP A 3 4.42 5.22 27.74
CA ASP A 3 3.83 5.80 26.52
C ASP A 3 4.80 5.87 25.34
N LYS A 4 6.09 6.13 25.60
CA LYS A 4 7.12 6.16 24.55
C LYS A 4 7.45 4.76 24.02
N GLU A 5 7.37 3.75 24.88
CA GLU A 5 7.58 2.35 24.49
C GLU A 5 6.40 1.84 23.64
N HIS A 6 5.17 2.23 24.00
CA HIS A 6 3.98 1.91 23.19
C HIS A 6 4.02 2.57 21.81
N LEU A 7 4.45 3.83 21.72
CA LEU A 7 4.59 4.51 20.42
C LEU A 7 5.62 3.80 19.54
N LYS A 8 6.78 3.44 20.12
CA LYS A 8 7.83 2.74 19.39
C LYS A 8 7.37 1.36 18.89
N ALA A 9 6.67 0.59 19.73
CA ALA A 9 6.14 -0.71 19.32
C ALA A 9 5.10 -0.58 18.19
N ALA A 10 4.20 0.41 18.28
CA ALA A 10 3.22 0.67 17.23
C ALA A 10 3.88 1.14 15.91
N GLU A 11 4.97 1.92 16.00
CA GLU A 11 5.77 2.34 14.85
C GLU A 11 6.49 1.14 14.20
N GLU A 12 7.08 0.25 14.99
CA GLU A 12 7.72 -0.97 14.50
C GLU A 12 6.73 -1.91 13.79
N GLU A 13 5.53 -2.10 14.36
CA GLU A 13 4.47 -2.90 13.71
C GLU A 13 4.01 -2.26 12.40
N LEU A 14 3.82 -0.94 12.38
CA LEU A 14 3.44 -0.20 11.17
C LEU A 14 4.52 -0.33 10.08
N LEU A 15 5.80 -0.20 10.44
CA LEU A 15 6.91 -0.37 9.50
C LEU A 15 6.96 -1.79 8.92
N SER A 16 6.77 -2.81 9.78
CA SER A 16 6.71 -4.21 9.34
C SER A 16 5.52 -4.46 8.40
N ALA A 17 4.33 -4.01 8.77
CA ALA A 17 3.12 -4.14 7.94
C ALA A 17 3.25 -3.40 6.60
N THR A 18 3.88 -2.22 6.60
CA THR A 18 4.16 -1.47 5.36
C THR A 18 5.09 -2.26 4.45
N ALA A 19 6.19 -2.80 4.95
CA ALA A 19 7.14 -3.57 4.14
C ALA A 19 6.50 -4.84 3.57
N GLU A 20 5.69 -5.56 4.36
CA GLU A 20 4.97 -6.75 3.90
C GLU A 20 3.92 -6.42 2.84
N TYR A 21 3.20 -5.30 3.02
CA TYR A 21 2.24 -4.79 2.03
C TYR A 21 2.93 -4.41 0.73
N GLU A 22 3.99 -3.59 0.77
CA GLU A 22 4.72 -3.13 -0.42
C GLU A 22 5.32 -4.31 -1.21
N ALA A 23 5.90 -5.30 -0.52
CA ALA A 23 6.41 -6.50 -1.16
C ALA A 23 5.30 -7.33 -1.84
N THR A 24 4.16 -7.46 -1.16
CA THR A 24 2.99 -8.19 -1.69
C THR A 24 2.33 -7.45 -2.84
N GLU A 25 2.25 -6.13 -2.74
CA GLU A 25 1.71 -5.26 -3.79
C GLU A 25 2.58 -5.33 -5.04
N LYS A 26 3.92 -5.23 -4.90
CA LYS A 26 4.85 -5.39 -6.01
C LYS A 26 4.67 -6.72 -6.73
N LEU A 27 4.61 -7.82 -5.96
CA LEU A 27 4.38 -9.16 -6.51
C LEU A 27 3.03 -9.25 -7.22
N GLY A 28 1.96 -8.78 -6.58
CA GLY A 28 0.62 -8.78 -7.18
C GLY A 28 0.56 -7.94 -8.46
N ARG A 29 1.23 -6.78 -8.47
CA ARG A 29 1.25 -5.86 -9.61
C ARG A 29 2.01 -6.46 -10.79
N ALA A 30 3.09 -7.18 -10.58
CA ALA A 30 3.77 -7.91 -11.66
C ALA A 30 2.88 -8.99 -12.30
N HIS A 31 2.13 -9.75 -11.49
CA HIS A 31 1.16 -10.73 -12.01
C HIS A 31 0.02 -10.05 -12.78
N TRP A 32 -0.49 -8.93 -12.27
CA TRP A 32 -1.50 -8.14 -12.95
C TRP A 32 -0.98 -7.55 -14.27
N LEU A 33 0.24 -6.97 -14.28
CA LEU A 33 0.88 -6.43 -15.48
C LEU A 33 1.10 -7.52 -16.54
N LYS A 34 1.47 -8.73 -16.13
CA LYS A 34 1.53 -9.88 -17.03
C LYS A 34 0.15 -10.16 -17.65
N ALA A 35 -0.89 -10.18 -16.82
CA ALA A 35 -2.26 -10.39 -17.30
C ALA A 35 -2.71 -9.29 -18.29
N VAL A 36 -2.36 -8.02 -18.03
CA VAL A 36 -2.62 -6.89 -18.93
C VAL A 36 -1.85 -7.05 -20.24
N LYS A 37 -0.56 -7.40 -20.20
CA LYS A 37 0.30 -7.60 -21.38
C LYS A 37 -0.20 -8.74 -22.27
N GLU A 38 -0.74 -9.80 -21.67
CA GLU A 38 -1.34 -10.94 -22.36
C GLU A 38 -2.79 -10.67 -22.82
N GLY A 39 -3.38 -9.53 -22.45
CA GLY A 39 -4.77 -9.18 -22.78
C GLY A 39 -5.82 -10.02 -22.02
N SER A 40 -5.44 -10.61 -20.89
CA SER A 40 -6.30 -11.48 -20.06
C SER A 40 -7.08 -10.73 -18.97
N THR A 41 -6.86 -9.42 -18.83
CA THR A 41 -7.64 -8.54 -17.94
C THR A 41 -7.72 -7.13 -18.49
N ASP A 42 -8.88 -6.49 -18.30
CA ASP A 42 -9.16 -5.07 -18.49
C ASP A 42 -9.47 -4.35 -17.17
N GLN A 43 -9.40 -5.09 -16.05
CA GLN A 43 -9.64 -4.58 -14.71
C GLN A 43 -8.44 -3.76 -14.18
N SER A 44 -8.74 -2.76 -13.35
CA SER A 44 -7.73 -2.04 -12.59
C SER A 44 -6.94 -2.99 -11.68
N PHE A 45 -5.73 -2.60 -11.27
CA PHE A 45 -4.92 -3.41 -10.36
C PHE A 45 -5.69 -3.74 -9.06
N LEU A 46 -6.35 -2.75 -8.45
CA LEU A 46 -7.09 -2.95 -7.20
C LEU A 46 -8.22 -3.97 -7.35
N ASP A 47 -9.06 -3.81 -8.38
CA ASP A 47 -10.17 -4.74 -8.63
C ASP A 47 -9.66 -6.16 -8.92
N TRP A 48 -8.60 -6.26 -9.73
CA TRP A 48 -7.98 -7.53 -10.05
C TRP A 48 -7.36 -8.18 -8.82
N ALA A 49 -6.60 -7.43 -8.02
CA ALA A 49 -5.86 -7.94 -6.87
C ALA A 49 -6.80 -8.42 -5.76
N THR A 50 -7.91 -7.72 -5.51
CA THR A 50 -8.91 -8.14 -4.53
C THR A 50 -9.54 -9.49 -4.88
N ILE A 51 -9.68 -9.81 -6.17
CA ILE A 51 -10.30 -11.06 -6.66
C ILE A 51 -9.27 -12.18 -6.85
N LYS A 52 -8.13 -11.87 -7.47
CA LYS A 52 -7.15 -12.84 -7.98
C LYS A 52 -5.94 -13.01 -7.08
N PHE A 53 -5.72 -12.09 -6.13
CA PHE A 53 -4.55 -12.10 -5.28
C PHE A 53 -4.93 -11.90 -3.80
N PRO A 54 -5.56 -12.90 -3.13
CA PRO A 54 -6.11 -12.76 -1.78
C PRO A 54 -5.11 -12.25 -0.73
N ARG A 55 -3.82 -12.56 -0.92
CA ARG A 55 -2.74 -12.08 -0.05
C ARG A 55 -2.65 -10.54 -0.02
N PHE A 56 -2.95 -9.85 -1.12
CA PHE A 56 -3.00 -8.39 -1.16
C PHE A 56 -4.02 -7.85 -0.16
N THR A 57 -5.26 -8.35 -0.19
CA THR A 57 -6.31 -7.92 0.74
C THR A 57 -5.92 -8.20 2.19
N MET A 58 -5.32 -9.37 2.46
CA MET A 58 -4.84 -9.70 3.81
C MET A 58 -3.77 -8.72 4.31
N MET A 59 -2.78 -8.39 3.48
CA MET A 59 -1.71 -7.47 3.87
C MET A 59 -2.21 -6.03 3.98
N LYS A 60 -3.16 -5.62 3.13
CA LYS A 60 -3.83 -4.32 3.23
C LYS A 60 -4.57 -4.18 4.57
N MET A 61 -5.34 -5.21 4.96
CA MET A 61 -6.00 -5.22 6.27
C MET A 61 -5.00 -5.16 7.44
N LYS A 62 -3.85 -5.84 7.33
CA LYS A 62 -2.78 -5.76 8.34
C LYS A 62 -2.22 -4.34 8.44
N LEU A 63 -1.93 -3.70 7.31
CA LEU A 63 -1.48 -2.32 7.25
C LEU A 63 -2.48 -1.35 7.85
N ASP A 64 -3.76 -1.42 7.44
CA ASP A 64 -4.83 -0.56 7.94
C ASP A 64 -4.99 -0.67 9.47
N ASN A 65 -4.86 -1.88 10.02
CA ASN A 65 -4.89 -2.12 11.45
C ASN A 65 -3.68 -1.52 12.18
N ALA A 66 -2.47 -1.69 11.65
CA ALA A 66 -1.25 -1.14 12.23
C ALA A 66 -1.27 0.41 12.19
N GLU A 67 -1.77 1.00 11.11
CA GLU A 67 -1.99 2.45 11.01
C GLU A 67 -3.00 2.95 12.03
N GLY A 68 -4.12 2.24 12.21
CA GLY A 68 -5.12 2.56 13.23
C GLY A 68 -4.53 2.54 14.65
N GLN A 69 -3.71 1.54 14.96
CA GLN A 69 -3.02 1.42 16.25
C GLN A 69 -2.02 2.57 16.46
N TYR A 70 -1.15 2.82 15.48
CA TYR A 70 -0.17 3.91 15.56
C TYR A 70 -0.85 5.27 15.75
N ASN A 71 -1.88 5.56 14.95
CA ASN A 71 -2.62 6.83 15.04
C ASN A 71 -3.31 6.97 16.40
N GLY A 72 -3.87 5.87 16.94
CA GLY A 72 -4.48 5.85 18.28
C GLY A 72 -3.48 6.18 19.38
N VAL A 73 -2.29 5.57 19.36
CA VAL A 73 -1.22 5.85 20.32
C VAL A 73 -0.69 7.28 20.15
N LEU A 74 -0.51 7.75 18.91
CA LEU A 74 -0.06 9.11 18.63
C LEU A 74 -1.02 10.15 19.21
N LEU A 75 -2.34 9.94 19.05
CA LEU A 75 -3.38 10.79 19.62
C LEU A 75 -3.37 10.77 21.16
N GLN A 76 -3.14 9.61 21.77
CA GLN A 76 -3.04 9.51 23.24
C GLN A 76 -1.85 10.31 23.80
N ILE A 77 -0.72 10.33 23.10
CA ILE A 77 0.52 10.97 23.57
C ILE A 77 0.54 12.47 23.25
N HIS A 78 0.12 12.83 22.04
CA HIS A 78 0.28 14.19 21.51
C HIS A 78 -1.04 14.97 21.43
N GLY A 79 -2.18 14.33 21.68
CA GLY A 79 -3.50 14.95 21.59
C GLY A 79 -3.74 15.55 20.20
N HIS A 80 -4.31 16.76 20.16
CA HIS A 80 -4.58 17.51 18.94
C HIS A 80 -3.34 17.78 18.07
N LYS A 81 -2.12 17.78 18.64
CA LYS A 81 -0.89 17.96 17.85
C LYS A 81 -0.60 16.74 16.95
N ALA A 82 -1.16 15.58 17.26
CA ALA A 82 -1.06 14.38 16.43
C ALA A 82 -1.79 14.53 15.09
N GLU A 83 -2.85 15.34 15.03
CA GLU A 83 -3.70 15.47 13.84
C GLU A 83 -2.91 15.95 12.61
N ALA A 84 -2.00 16.90 12.81
CA ALA A 84 -1.13 17.41 11.75
C ALA A 84 -0.21 16.30 11.19
N ILE A 85 0.37 15.48 12.07
CA ILE A 85 1.26 14.36 11.70
C ILE A 85 0.47 13.29 10.94
N ILE A 86 -0.72 12.94 11.43
CA ILE A 86 -1.61 11.96 10.79
C ILE A 86 -2.02 12.46 9.40
N GLN A 87 -2.36 13.74 9.28
CA GLN A 87 -2.76 14.32 8.00
C GLN A 87 -1.60 14.36 7.00
N GLU A 88 -0.40 14.76 7.41
CA GLU A 88 0.78 14.74 6.55
C GLU A 88 1.06 13.33 6.01
N ARG A 89 0.97 12.30 6.86
CA ARG A 89 1.14 10.90 6.42
C ARG A 89 0.08 10.48 5.40
N ARG A 90 -1.18 10.86 5.62
CA ARG A 90 -2.28 10.58 4.67
C ARG A 90 -2.08 11.27 3.34
N ASP A 91 -1.61 12.51 3.34
CA ASP A 91 -1.35 13.27 2.13
C ASP A 91 -0.21 12.65 1.31
N ILE A 92 0.86 12.20 1.98
CA ILE A 92 1.96 11.46 1.34
C ILE A 92 1.48 10.15 0.74
N ALA A 93 0.70 9.36 1.48
CA ALA A 93 0.16 8.09 1.00
C ALA A 93 -0.75 8.30 -0.22
N LYS A 94 -1.64 9.29 -0.16
CA LYS A 94 -2.53 9.66 -1.26
C LYS A 94 -1.77 10.10 -2.51
N ALA A 95 -0.72 10.90 -2.36
CA ALA A 95 0.10 11.33 -3.49
C ALA A 95 0.80 10.14 -4.17
N LYS A 96 1.30 9.18 -3.37
CA LYS A 96 1.88 7.94 -3.90
C LYS A 96 0.85 7.09 -4.64
N GLU A 97 -0.34 6.91 -4.07
CA GLU A 97 -1.43 6.16 -4.69
C GLU A 97 -1.85 6.78 -6.03
N GLN A 98 -2.04 8.11 -6.08
CA GLN A 98 -2.40 8.82 -7.30
C GLN A 98 -1.35 8.68 -8.42
N GLU A 99 -0.07 8.72 -8.07
CA GLU A 99 1.00 8.52 -9.04
C GLU A 99 1.05 7.07 -9.54
N GLN A 100 0.84 6.10 -8.64
CA GLN A 100 0.80 4.69 -9.03
C GLN A 100 -0.40 4.39 -9.94
N ASP A 101 -1.58 4.93 -9.63
CA ASP A 101 -2.78 4.80 -10.47
C ASP A 101 -2.58 5.41 -11.85
N ARG A 102 -1.86 6.54 -11.93
CA ARG A 102 -1.48 7.16 -13.21
C ARG A 102 -0.61 6.21 -14.04
N ILE A 103 0.43 5.63 -13.42
CA ILE A 103 1.35 4.69 -14.07
C ILE A 103 0.61 3.42 -14.53
N ASP A 104 -0.21 2.85 -13.64
CA ASP A 104 -0.98 1.64 -13.91
C ASP A 104 -1.99 1.89 -15.05
N GLY A 105 -2.65 3.05 -15.06
CA GLY A 105 -3.55 3.46 -16.13
C GLY A 105 -2.85 3.68 -17.48
N GLU A 106 -1.61 4.17 -17.50
CA GLU A 106 -0.83 4.29 -18.73
C GLU A 106 -0.46 2.92 -19.31
N LYS A 107 -0.09 1.96 -18.46
CA LYS A 107 0.25 0.59 -18.86
C LYS A 107 -0.96 -0.20 -19.32
N MET A 108 -2.13 0.01 -18.72
CA MET A 108 -3.37 -0.55 -19.21
C MET A 108 -3.73 -0.04 -20.61
N LYS A 109 -3.55 1.25 -20.87
CA LYS A 109 -3.85 1.86 -22.18
C LYS A 109 -2.86 1.44 -23.27
N ASP A 110 -1.60 1.25 -22.90
CA ASP A 110 -0.54 0.82 -23.80
C ASP A 110 0.31 -0.27 -23.15
N PRO A 111 -0.11 -1.55 -23.25
CA PRO A 111 0.62 -2.68 -22.65
C PRO A 111 2.04 -2.87 -23.19
N LYS A 112 2.42 -2.21 -24.29
CA LYS A 112 3.80 -2.21 -24.79
C LYS A 112 4.76 -1.44 -23.89
N LYS A 113 4.24 -0.58 -23.01
CA LYS A 113 5.02 0.15 -21.99
C LYS A 113 5.39 -0.69 -20.78
N ILE A 114 4.89 -1.93 -20.70
CA ILE A 114 5.21 -2.86 -19.61
C ILE A 114 6.56 -3.50 -19.90
N ALA A 115 7.58 -3.06 -19.17
CA ALA A 115 8.94 -3.57 -19.32
C ALA A 115 9.06 -4.98 -18.73
N ASP A 116 9.98 -5.79 -19.24
CA ASP A 116 10.10 -7.19 -18.82
C ASP A 116 10.59 -7.31 -17.37
N GLU A 117 11.42 -6.36 -16.91
CA GLU A 117 11.88 -6.27 -15.53
C GLU A 117 10.73 -6.03 -14.53
N GLU A 118 9.60 -5.49 -14.99
CA GLU A 118 8.40 -5.25 -14.16
C GLU A 118 7.56 -6.51 -14.00
N LEU A 119 7.84 -7.54 -14.79
CA LEU A 119 7.20 -8.85 -14.73
C LEU A 119 8.03 -9.84 -13.90
N GLU A 120 9.28 -9.50 -13.62
CA GLU A 120 10.23 -10.31 -12.83
C GLU A 120 10.14 -9.93 -11.34
N VAL A 121 9.68 -10.87 -10.51
CA VAL A 121 9.56 -10.74 -9.04
C VAL A 121 9.96 -12.03 -8.35
#